data_AF-A0A2E6T0D9-F1
#
_entry.id   AF-A0A2E6T0D9-F1
#
_cell.length_a   1.000
_cell.length_b   1.000
_cell.length_c   1.000
_cell.angle_alpha   90.00
_cell.angle_beta   90.00
_cell.angle_gamma   90.00
#
_symmetry.space_group_name_H-M   'P 1'
#
loop_
_entity.id
_entity.type
_entity.pdbx_description
1 polymer ?
#
loop_
_entity_poly.entity_id
_entity_poly.type
_entity_poly.pdbx_seq_one_letter_code
_entity_poly.pdbx_strand_id
1 'polypeptide(L)'
;MKIFRLLYTLLLISFIANAQHSERCASETLLANYLKNNPNEIEKFKKNEANLQQLINRNFRFKSTEEIYRVPVVVHIMHVGESIGTGSNISEAQILSGIQQLNDAFRNENGLGIDMGIEFHLAIQDPNGASTNGIIRYDASGIPGYASDGVAIGTDPGADEADVKAASKWPNGQYYNIWIVSEIGGNDGGFGTQGFAYFPGTSAAYDGTIIQHTSWGDENGTANFWNNLGVTLVHEMGHALGLYHTFHLQSSGDTTVNGCPQNSDCSLQGDLCCDTDPHFESESFTCDTSEINPCTGTPLGNVVRNYMDYSSQECQIMFTQDQKDRMRAALEGTRKGLLLSRGLDEPIAACEAVDPAGCTPQTDETGLEGNYAGVGIVELEGELHHISYTAFIDGGYVDNTNECAITSFLKIDSNYVLNVTPDNAPTNPTYLKAWIDYNNDGSFDVSELVLNESGIGENILSDSLTIPNDASQNEFIRMRVLLDLIPISDACSSPTYGQAEDYSLYLYIPGQITSGIKENMGIHTLTVFPNPANNIIHVNFDYSKNEEVLLHIRDVQGKLVKSKTINSSSKILSQLDVSSFGMGLYTLSMSNSYGMHTTTFLVK
;
A
#
# COMPACT_ATOMS: atom_id res chain seq x y z
N MET A 1 -5.12 -16.00 -75.86
CA MET A 1 -4.20 -16.02 -74.70
C MET A 1 -4.48 -14.81 -73.79
N LYS A 2 -5.64 -14.77 -73.12
CA LYS A 2 -6.10 -13.60 -72.32
C LYS A 2 -6.99 -13.99 -71.12
N ILE A 3 -6.72 -15.12 -70.46
CA ILE A 3 -7.48 -15.57 -69.25
C ILE A 3 -6.56 -15.97 -68.07
N PHE A 4 -5.23 -15.94 -68.23
CA PHE A 4 -4.31 -16.47 -67.20
C PHE A 4 -3.66 -15.43 -66.26
N ARG A 5 -4.11 -14.18 -66.25
CA ARG A 5 -3.52 -13.11 -65.39
C ARG A 5 -4.46 -12.51 -64.34
N LEU A 6 -5.69 -13.00 -64.22
CA LEU A 6 -6.66 -12.48 -63.23
C LEU A 6 -6.82 -13.35 -61.97
N LEU A 7 -6.16 -14.51 -61.92
CA LEU A 7 -6.25 -15.47 -60.81
C LEU A 7 -5.08 -15.39 -59.81
N TYR A 8 -4.05 -14.57 -60.08
CA TYR A 8 -2.92 -14.38 -59.16
C TYR A 8 -3.06 -13.11 -58.30
N THR A 9 -3.96 -12.19 -58.64
CA THR A 9 -4.26 -10.98 -57.85
C THR A 9 -5.36 -11.20 -56.80
N LEU A 10 -6.11 -12.31 -56.87
CA LEU A 10 -7.12 -12.67 -55.85
C LEU A 10 -6.60 -13.64 -54.78
N LEU A 11 -5.39 -14.20 -54.94
CA LEU A 11 -4.78 -15.12 -53.97
C LEU A 11 -3.74 -14.45 -53.04
N LEU A 12 -3.46 -13.16 -53.25
CA LEU A 12 -2.52 -12.35 -52.47
C LEU A 12 -3.21 -11.36 -51.52
N ILE A 13 -4.55 -11.38 -51.44
CA ILE A 13 -5.36 -10.56 -50.53
C ILE A 13 -5.85 -11.38 -49.32
N SER A 14 -5.61 -12.70 -49.28
CA SER A 14 -6.12 -13.60 -48.23
C SER A 14 -5.10 -13.98 -47.15
N PHE A 15 -3.93 -13.33 -47.09
CA PHE A 15 -2.86 -13.65 -46.14
C PHE A 15 -2.35 -12.45 -45.32
N ILE A 16 -3.12 -11.37 -45.24
CA ILE A 16 -2.88 -10.25 -44.31
C ILE A 16 -4.20 -9.94 -43.61
N ALA A 17 -4.63 -10.86 -42.76
CA ALA A 17 -5.69 -10.67 -41.78
C ALA A 17 -5.40 -11.52 -40.54
N ASN A 18 -4.15 -11.51 -40.10
CA ASN A 18 -3.87 -11.49 -38.67
C ASN A 18 -3.41 -10.06 -38.42
N ALA A 19 -4.37 -9.13 -38.32
CA ALA A 19 -4.09 -7.93 -37.56
C ALA A 19 -3.74 -8.44 -36.17
N GLN A 20 -2.50 -8.19 -35.74
CA GLN A 20 -2.12 -8.40 -34.36
C GLN A 20 -3.08 -7.56 -33.54
N HIS A 21 -3.95 -8.22 -32.79
CA HIS A 21 -4.78 -7.57 -31.79
C HIS A 21 -3.80 -6.89 -30.83
N SER A 22 -3.79 -5.56 -30.86
CA SER A 22 -2.95 -4.75 -29.99
C SER A 22 -3.63 -4.72 -28.63
N GLU A 23 -3.21 -5.59 -27.71
CA GLU A 23 -3.69 -5.64 -26.34
C GLU A 23 -3.61 -4.25 -25.69
N ARG A 24 -4.75 -3.71 -25.22
CA ARG A 24 -4.84 -2.34 -24.66
C ARG A 24 -4.25 -2.24 -23.25
N CYS A 25 -4.34 -3.33 -22.49
CA CYS A 25 -3.73 -3.56 -21.18
C CYS A 25 -2.94 -4.87 -21.23
N ALA A 26 -1.76 -4.93 -20.63
CA ALA A 26 -0.89 -6.12 -20.66
C ALA A 26 -0.93 -6.97 -19.38
N SER A 27 -1.76 -6.60 -18.40
CA SER A 27 -1.71 -7.11 -17.02
C SER A 27 -1.85 -8.64 -16.92
N GLU A 28 -2.81 -9.24 -17.61
CA GLU A 28 -3.00 -10.69 -17.58
C GLU A 28 -1.94 -11.46 -18.37
N THR A 29 -1.50 -10.92 -19.51
CA THR A 29 -0.40 -11.49 -20.29
C THR A 29 0.91 -11.47 -19.50
N LEU A 30 1.20 -10.37 -18.79
CA LEU A 30 2.35 -10.24 -17.91
C LEU A 30 2.26 -11.19 -16.71
N LEU A 31 1.08 -11.34 -16.10
CA LEU A 31 0.86 -12.33 -15.04
C LEU A 31 1.12 -13.76 -15.53
N ALA A 32 0.57 -14.13 -16.70
CA ALA A 32 0.78 -15.46 -17.28
C ALA A 32 2.28 -15.73 -17.57
N ASN A 33 3.00 -14.74 -18.10
CA ASN A 33 4.43 -14.83 -18.33
C ASN A 33 5.22 -14.91 -17.02
N TYR A 34 4.85 -14.12 -16.02
CA TYR A 34 5.45 -14.15 -14.69
C TYR A 34 5.33 -15.54 -14.05
N LEU A 35 4.13 -16.12 -14.04
CA LEU A 35 3.87 -17.45 -13.48
C LEU A 35 4.56 -18.56 -14.26
N LYS A 36 4.64 -18.44 -15.59
CA LYS A 36 5.38 -19.39 -16.44
C LYS A 36 6.87 -19.40 -16.13
N ASN A 37 7.46 -18.24 -15.87
CA ASN A 37 8.89 -18.09 -15.57
C ASN A 37 9.20 -18.38 -14.09
N ASN A 38 8.19 -18.34 -13.21
CA ASN A 38 8.33 -18.57 -11.76
C ASN A 38 7.35 -19.67 -11.30
N PRO A 39 7.56 -20.95 -11.69
CA PRO A 39 6.59 -22.02 -11.42
C PRO A 39 6.34 -22.27 -9.93
N ASN A 40 7.30 -21.93 -9.06
CA ASN A 40 7.15 -22.04 -7.60
C ASN A 40 6.13 -21.01 -7.04
N GLU A 41 5.86 -19.91 -7.76
CA GLU A 41 4.89 -18.89 -7.34
C GLU A 41 3.44 -19.28 -7.68
N ILE A 42 3.22 -20.30 -8.54
CA ILE A 42 1.86 -20.72 -8.94
C ILE A 42 1.04 -21.19 -7.74
N GLU A 43 1.64 -21.95 -6.83
CA GLU A 43 0.95 -22.44 -5.63
C GLU A 43 0.61 -21.29 -4.68
N LYS A 44 1.48 -20.28 -4.59
CA LYS A 44 1.24 -19.06 -3.82
C LYS A 44 0.05 -18.27 -4.37
N PHE A 45 -0.02 -18.06 -5.69
CA PHE A 45 -1.16 -17.38 -6.31
C PHE A 45 -2.48 -18.14 -6.11
N LYS A 46 -2.48 -19.46 -6.23
CA LYS A 46 -3.65 -20.29 -5.95
C LYS A 46 -4.09 -20.19 -4.49
N LYS A 47 -3.14 -20.23 -3.55
CA LYS A 47 -3.41 -20.06 -2.12
C LYS A 47 -3.96 -18.66 -1.82
N ASN A 48 -3.42 -17.63 -2.44
CA ASN A 48 -3.88 -16.25 -2.30
C ASN A 48 -5.33 -16.09 -2.79
N GLU A 49 -5.66 -16.61 -3.97
CA GLU A 49 -7.05 -16.55 -4.48
C GLU A 49 -8.00 -17.37 -3.59
N ALA A 50 -7.60 -18.55 -3.12
CA ALA A 50 -8.42 -19.34 -2.20
C ALA A 50 -8.66 -18.61 -0.87
N ASN A 51 -7.65 -17.91 -0.33
CA ASN A 51 -7.78 -17.09 0.86
C ASN A 51 -8.68 -15.88 0.63
N LEU A 52 -8.54 -15.22 -0.53
CA LEU A 52 -9.38 -14.09 -0.94
C LEU A 52 -10.85 -14.52 -1.03
N GLN A 53 -11.14 -15.64 -1.70
CA GLN A 53 -12.49 -16.21 -1.76
C GLN A 53 -13.03 -16.59 -0.37
N GLN A 54 -12.18 -17.08 0.53
CA GLN A 54 -12.60 -17.33 1.92
C GLN A 54 -12.94 -16.04 2.67
N LEU A 55 -12.18 -14.94 2.47
CA LEU A 55 -12.49 -13.64 3.06
C LEU A 55 -13.84 -13.12 2.58
N ILE A 56 -14.10 -13.20 1.28
CA ILE A 56 -15.40 -12.84 0.68
C ILE A 56 -16.53 -13.71 1.29
N ASN A 57 -16.36 -15.04 1.27
CA ASN A 57 -17.40 -15.99 1.71
C ASN A 57 -17.67 -16.00 3.22
N ARG A 58 -16.69 -15.67 4.06
CA ARG A 58 -16.88 -15.50 5.51
C ARG A 58 -17.77 -14.31 5.85
N ASN A 59 -18.23 -13.58 4.83
CA ASN A 59 -18.90 -12.29 4.84
C ASN A 59 -18.00 -11.20 5.44
N PHE A 60 -17.81 -10.14 4.67
CA PHE A 60 -17.47 -8.76 5.10
C PHE A 60 -18.47 -8.15 6.13
N ARG A 61 -19.20 -8.98 6.90
CA ARG A 61 -20.32 -8.61 7.78
C ARG A 61 -19.91 -7.90 9.06
N PHE A 62 -18.62 -7.75 9.35
CA PHE A 62 -18.13 -7.20 10.62
C PHE A 62 -17.44 -5.84 10.51
N LYS A 63 -17.30 -5.28 9.30
CA LYS A 63 -16.88 -3.89 9.09
C LYS A 63 -17.98 -3.13 8.36
N SER A 64 -18.20 -1.87 8.75
CA SER A 64 -19.25 -1.05 8.16
C SER A 64 -19.00 -0.92 6.65
N THR A 65 -20.05 -1.06 5.83
CA THR A 65 -19.99 -0.75 4.39
C THR A 65 -19.63 0.72 4.10
N GLU A 66 -19.57 1.56 5.14
CA GLU A 66 -19.12 2.96 5.13
C GLU A 66 -17.62 3.15 5.43
N GLU A 67 -16.87 2.10 5.79
CA GLU A 67 -15.43 2.23 6.06
C GLU A 67 -14.65 2.48 4.76
N ILE A 68 -14.01 3.65 4.70
CA ILE A 68 -13.17 4.09 3.58
C ILE A 68 -11.74 3.61 3.80
N TYR A 69 -11.23 2.78 2.87
CA TYR A 69 -9.83 2.35 2.85
C TYR A 69 -9.00 3.39 2.14
N ARG A 70 -7.96 3.89 2.81
CA ARG A 70 -7.06 4.91 2.28
C ARG A 70 -5.75 4.25 1.90
N VAL A 71 -5.41 4.32 0.63
CA VAL A 71 -4.21 3.71 0.06
C VAL A 71 -3.19 4.81 -0.22
N PRO A 72 -2.02 4.82 0.44
CA PRO A 72 -0.92 5.70 0.08
C PRO A 72 -0.35 5.30 -1.27
N VAL A 73 -0.28 6.26 -2.19
CA VAL A 73 0.35 6.10 -3.50
C VAL A 73 1.58 6.98 -3.60
N VAL A 74 2.58 6.49 -4.33
CA VAL A 74 3.73 7.29 -4.78
C VAL A 74 3.78 7.25 -6.29
N VAL A 75 3.93 8.42 -6.91
CA VAL A 75 3.98 8.58 -8.36
C VAL A 75 5.41 8.87 -8.79
N HIS A 76 6.01 7.94 -9.52
CA HIS A 76 7.34 8.05 -10.12
C HIS A 76 7.22 8.51 -11.57
N ILE A 77 7.57 9.76 -11.84
CA ILE A 77 7.63 10.33 -13.18
C ILE A 77 8.98 9.97 -13.79
N MET A 78 8.95 8.97 -14.68
CA MET A 78 10.11 8.47 -15.40
C MET A 78 10.25 9.30 -16.68
N HIS A 79 10.97 10.42 -16.61
CA HIS A 79 11.09 11.36 -17.72
C HIS A 79 12.41 11.21 -18.47
N VAL A 80 12.54 11.85 -19.65
CA VAL A 80 13.75 11.79 -20.49
C VAL A 80 14.53 13.11 -20.50
N GLY A 81 14.29 13.97 -19.51
CA GLY A 81 15.05 15.19 -19.23
C GLY A 81 14.33 16.47 -19.64
N GLU A 82 13.07 16.38 -20.03
CA GLU A 82 12.23 17.53 -20.34
C GLU A 82 11.98 18.41 -19.10
N SER A 83 11.59 19.66 -19.30
CA SER A 83 11.11 20.52 -18.22
C SER A 83 9.76 20.05 -17.68
N ILE A 84 9.50 20.28 -16.39
CA ILE A 84 8.20 19.99 -15.76
C ILE A 84 7.06 20.63 -16.56
N GLY A 85 6.01 19.85 -16.82
CA GLY A 85 4.86 20.20 -17.66
C GLY A 85 5.05 19.93 -19.15
N THR A 86 6.13 19.27 -19.57
CA THR A 86 6.42 18.99 -20.99
C THR A 86 6.74 17.51 -21.18
N GLY A 87 6.19 16.91 -22.23
CA GLY A 87 6.44 15.51 -22.58
C GLY A 87 6.12 14.56 -21.41
N SER A 88 7.02 13.63 -21.15
CA SER A 88 6.89 12.66 -20.06
C SER A 88 7.03 13.28 -18.67
N ASN A 89 7.67 14.46 -18.55
CA ASN A 89 7.83 15.17 -17.27
C ASN A 89 6.58 15.98 -16.91
N ILE A 90 5.42 15.32 -16.74
CA ILE A 90 4.10 15.98 -16.60
C ILE A 90 3.98 16.92 -15.40
N SER A 91 3.06 17.88 -15.47
CA SER A 91 2.85 18.86 -14.40
C SER A 91 2.24 18.22 -13.15
N GLU A 92 2.48 18.84 -11.98
CA GLU A 92 1.81 18.42 -10.73
C GLU A 92 0.28 18.50 -10.82
N ALA A 93 -0.25 19.52 -11.53
CA ALA A 93 -1.69 19.63 -11.76
C ALA A 93 -2.25 18.43 -12.54
N GLN A 94 -1.54 17.94 -13.56
CA GLN A 94 -1.93 16.75 -14.30
C GLN A 94 -1.86 15.49 -13.42
N ILE A 95 -0.83 15.38 -12.56
CA ILE A 95 -0.73 14.28 -11.59
C ILE A 95 -1.96 14.26 -10.68
N LEU A 96 -2.27 15.40 -10.06
CA LEU A 96 -3.41 15.55 -9.17
C LEU A 96 -4.76 15.29 -9.87
N SER A 97 -4.90 15.68 -11.14
CA SER A 97 -6.11 15.37 -11.92
C SER A 97 -6.34 13.86 -12.10
N GLY A 98 -5.28 13.08 -12.31
CA GLY A 98 -5.38 11.62 -12.42
C GLY A 98 -5.74 10.97 -11.08
N ILE A 99 -5.17 11.45 -9.96
CA ILE A 99 -5.57 11.01 -8.62
C ILE A 99 -7.04 11.34 -8.33
N GLN A 100 -7.52 12.52 -8.75
CA GLN A 100 -8.92 12.88 -8.62
C GLN A 100 -9.82 11.95 -9.43
N GLN A 101 -9.52 11.73 -10.71
CA GLN A 101 -10.29 10.81 -11.58
C GLN A 101 -10.34 9.39 -11.01
N LEU A 102 -9.21 8.91 -10.46
CA LEU A 102 -9.15 7.61 -9.79
C LEU A 102 -10.09 7.57 -8.58
N ASN A 103 -10.06 8.59 -7.73
CA ASN A 103 -10.97 8.69 -6.58
C ASN A 103 -12.42 8.85 -6.99
N ASP A 104 -12.74 9.64 -8.03
CA ASP A 104 -14.11 9.82 -8.52
C ASP A 104 -14.71 8.48 -8.99
N ALA A 105 -13.91 7.65 -9.65
CA ALA A 105 -14.33 6.32 -10.09
C ALA A 105 -14.51 5.35 -8.93
N PHE A 106 -13.51 5.25 -8.03
CA PHE A 106 -13.56 4.32 -6.89
C PHE A 106 -14.55 4.74 -5.81
N ARG A 107 -14.90 6.02 -5.71
CA ARG A 107 -15.98 6.54 -4.85
C ARG A 107 -17.32 6.66 -5.56
N ASN A 108 -17.38 6.30 -6.83
CA ASN A 108 -18.61 6.31 -7.64
C ASN A 108 -19.32 7.67 -7.59
N GLU A 109 -18.56 8.76 -7.77
CA GLU A 109 -19.09 10.13 -7.75
C GLU A 109 -20.17 10.36 -8.85
N ASN A 110 -20.13 9.57 -9.93
CA ASN A 110 -21.15 9.61 -10.98
C ASN A 110 -22.49 8.94 -10.56
N GLY A 111 -22.50 8.13 -9.50
CA GLY A 111 -23.68 7.45 -8.96
C GLY A 111 -24.26 6.31 -9.81
N LEU A 112 -23.54 5.79 -10.80
CA LEU A 112 -24.02 4.79 -11.75
C LEU A 112 -23.61 3.35 -11.40
N GLY A 113 -22.57 3.19 -10.58
CA GLY A 113 -22.08 1.90 -10.10
C GLY A 113 -22.15 1.73 -8.60
N ILE A 114 -21.18 0.99 -8.06
CA ILE A 114 -20.99 0.79 -6.62
C ILE A 114 -19.85 1.69 -6.13
N ASP A 115 -20.00 2.32 -4.96
CA ASP A 115 -18.89 3.00 -4.27
C ASP A 115 -17.98 1.92 -3.65
N MET A 116 -16.73 1.82 -4.09
CA MET A 116 -15.77 0.81 -3.61
C MET A 116 -15.36 1.07 -2.15
N GLY A 117 -15.55 2.29 -1.64
CA GLY A 117 -15.08 2.72 -0.33
C GLY A 117 -13.56 2.67 -0.24
N ILE A 118 -12.88 3.04 -1.34
CA ILE A 118 -11.42 3.09 -1.43
C ILE A 118 -11.04 4.49 -1.94
N GLU A 119 -10.06 5.10 -1.32
CA GLU A 119 -9.45 6.36 -1.74
C GLU A 119 -7.94 6.20 -1.86
N PHE A 120 -7.36 6.87 -2.85
CA PHE A 120 -5.94 6.91 -3.11
C PHE A 120 -5.43 8.32 -2.83
N HIS A 121 -4.37 8.40 -2.04
CA HIS A 121 -3.81 9.68 -1.61
C HIS A 121 -2.30 9.65 -1.85
N LEU A 122 -1.76 10.73 -2.43
CA LEU A 122 -0.31 10.89 -2.52
C LEU A 122 0.28 10.84 -1.11
N ALA A 123 1.33 10.04 -0.95
CA ALA A 123 2.02 9.93 0.31
C ALA A 123 2.54 11.31 0.78
N ILE A 124 2.38 11.59 2.08
CA ILE A 124 2.89 12.80 2.75
C ILE A 124 4.10 12.49 3.63
N GLN A 125 4.39 11.20 3.84
CA GLN A 125 5.59 10.68 4.46
C GLN A 125 6.33 9.75 3.48
N ASP A 126 7.65 9.85 3.41
CA ASP A 126 8.51 8.99 2.60
C ASP A 126 8.92 7.71 3.37
N PRO A 127 9.58 6.73 2.72
CA PRO A 127 9.97 5.49 3.38
C PRO A 127 10.95 5.67 4.53
N ASN A 128 11.61 6.83 4.66
CA ASN A 128 12.53 7.15 5.76
C ASN A 128 11.85 8.01 6.84
N GLY A 129 10.53 8.15 6.79
CA GLY A 129 9.75 8.89 7.76
C GLY A 129 9.78 10.42 7.57
N ALA A 130 10.39 10.93 6.50
CA ALA A 130 10.46 12.37 6.22
C ALA A 130 9.24 12.86 5.42
N SER A 131 8.98 14.17 5.44
CA SER A 131 7.86 14.75 4.67
C SER A 131 8.13 14.70 3.16
N THR A 132 7.08 14.42 2.39
CA THR A 132 7.10 14.36 0.93
C THR A 132 5.76 14.85 0.35
N ASN A 133 5.70 15.04 -0.95
CA ASN A 133 4.45 15.27 -1.70
C ASN A 133 4.03 14.03 -2.51
N GLY A 134 4.71 12.90 -2.33
CA GLY A 134 4.40 11.63 -3.00
C GLY A 134 4.73 11.61 -4.49
N ILE A 135 5.46 12.61 -5.01
CA ILE A 135 5.83 12.73 -6.42
C ILE A 135 7.35 12.68 -6.54
N ILE A 136 7.85 11.64 -7.20
CA ILE A 136 9.27 11.46 -7.49
C ILE A 136 9.47 11.70 -8.99
N ARG A 137 10.50 12.46 -9.34
CA ARG A 137 10.86 12.72 -10.75
C ARG A 137 12.25 12.14 -10.99
N TYR A 138 12.33 11.20 -11.91
CA TYR A 138 13.55 10.48 -12.22
C TYR A 138 13.87 10.64 -13.71
N ASP A 139 15.11 11.04 -14.01
CA ASP A 139 15.62 11.07 -15.37
C ASP A 139 16.02 9.66 -15.82
N ALA A 140 15.09 8.99 -16.49
CA ALA A 140 15.25 7.64 -17.00
C ALA A 140 15.96 7.57 -18.36
N SER A 141 16.39 8.70 -18.94
CA SER A 141 17.11 8.71 -20.23
C SER A 141 18.40 7.88 -20.24
N GLY A 142 18.99 7.65 -19.07
CA GLY A 142 20.20 6.84 -18.91
C GLY A 142 19.96 5.32 -18.95
N ILE A 143 18.71 4.88 -18.85
CA ILE A 143 18.34 3.45 -18.87
C ILE A 143 18.36 2.98 -20.34
N PRO A 144 19.09 1.89 -20.67
CA PRO A 144 19.21 1.42 -22.05
C PRO A 144 17.85 1.14 -22.70
N GLY A 145 17.58 1.77 -23.86
CA GLY A 145 16.33 1.62 -24.62
C GLY A 145 15.18 2.50 -24.15
N TYR A 146 15.26 3.12 -22.97
CA TYR A 146 14.14 3.88 -22.42
C TYR A 146 13.83 5.15 -23.21
N ALA A 147 14.86 5.94 -23.52
CA ALA A 147 14.68 7.22 -24.20
C ALA A 147 14.14 7.09 -25.64
N SER A 148 14.25 5.91 -26.26
CA SER A 148 13.79 5.67 -27.62
C SER A 148 12.42 5.02 -27.69
N ASP A 149 12.13 4.06 -26.80
CA ASP A 149 10.94 3.21 -26.93
C ASP A 149 10.20 2.99 -25.59
N GLY A 150 10.63 3.67 -24.51
CA GLY A 150 10.03 3.57 -23.18
C GLY A 150 10.26 2.20 -22.52
N VAL A 151 9.20 1.59 -22.02
CA VAL A 151 9.25 0.28 -21.34
C VAL A 151 8.89 -0.86 -22.31
N ALA A 152 9.70 -1.90 -22.37
CA ALA A 152 9.43 -3.08 -23.17
C ALA A 152 8.35 -3.98 -22.53
N ILE A 153 7.49 -4.57 -23.35
CA ILE A 153 6.56 -5.63 -22.97
C ILE A 153 6.77 -6.83 -23.89
N GLY A 154 7.04 -8.00 -23.32
CA GLY A 154 7.23 -9.23 -24.10
C GLY A 154 8.40 -9.13 -25.09
N THR A 155 8.09 -9.00 -26.39
CA THR A 155 9.11 -8.86 -27.45
C THR A 155 9.19 -7.45 -28.03
N ASP A 156 8.41 -6.52 -27.49
CA ASP A 156 8.37 -5.13 -27.94
C ASP A 156 9.67 -4.39 -27.57
N PRO A 157 10.05 -3.34 -28.34
CA PRO A 157 11.24 -2.56 -28.03
C PRO A 157 11.06 -1.75 -26.72
N GLY A 158 12.16 -1.38 -26.08
CA GLY A 158 12.16 -0.60 -24.84
C GLY A 158 13.20 -1.06 -23.83
N ALA A 159 13.26 -0.36 -22.70
CA ALA A 159 14.02 -0.75 -21.54
C ALA A 159 13.36 -1.93 -20.82
N ASP A 160 14.19 -2.73 -20.14
CA ASP A 160 13.70 -3.77 -19.24
C ASP A 160 12.87 -3.14 -18.10
N GLU A 161 11.67 -3.67 -17.89
CA GLU A 161 10.74 -3.15 -16.90
C GLU A 161 11.31 -3.19 -15.48
N ALA A 162 12.04 -4.26 -15.13
CA ALA A 162 12.62 -4.40 -13.80
C ALA A 162 13.71 -3.35 -13.55
N ASP A 163 14.51 -3.01 -14.57
CA ASP A 163 15.50 -1.94 -14.50
C ASP A 163 14.83 -0.56 -14.32
N VAL A 164 13.74 -0.29 -15.05
CA VAL A 164 12.97 0.96 -14.92
C VAL A 164 12.35 1.08 -13.53
N LYS A 165 11.70 0.04 -13.03
CA LYS A 165 11.12 0.04 -11.68
C LYS A 165 12.20 0.14 -10.60
N ALA A 166 13.32 -0.56 -10.75
CA ALA A 166 14.42 -0.51 -9.78
C ALA A 166 15.08 0.87 -9.67
N ALA A 167 15.02 1.68 -10.73
CA ALA A 167 15.58 3.03 -10.75
C ALA A 167 14.88 4.00 -9.78
N SER A 168 13.57 3.81 -9.52
CA SER A 168 12.79 4.60 -8.56
C SER A 168 11.64 3.78 -8.00
N LYS A 169 11.73 3.34 -6.75
CA LYS A 169 10.71 2.51 -6.10
C LYS A 169 10.71 2.71 -4.59
N TRP A 170 9.54 2.70 -3.98
CA TRP A 170 9.34 2.66 -2.53
C TRP A 170 8.84 1.28 -2.09
N PRO A 171 8.95 0.91 -0.79
CA PRO A 171 8.51 -0.38 -0.29
C PRO A 171 7.04 -0.69 -0.64
N ASN A 172 6.82 -1.71 -1.48
CA ASN A 172 5.51 -2.05 -2.04
C ASN A 172 4.48 -2.46 -0.99
N GLY A 173 4.94 -2.94 0.17
CA GLY A 173 4.06 -3.29 1.28
C GLY A 173 3.39 -2.07 1.91
N GLN A 174 3.96 -0.88 1.77
CA GLN A 174 3.51 0.34 2.46
C GLN A 174 3.11 1.45 1.50
N TYR A 175 3.56 1.39 0.25
CA TYR A 175 3.22 2.39 -0.76
C TYR A 175 2.83 1.68 -2.03
N TYR A 176 1.69 2.04 -2.59
CA TYR A 176 1.35 1.59 -3.92
C TYR A 176 2.13 2.42 -4.94
N ASN A 177 3.07 1.78 -5.65
CA ASN A 177 3.95 2.44 -6.60
C ASN A 177 3.27 2.56 -7.96
N ILE A 178 3.25 3.78 -8.50
CA ILE A 178 2.76 4.09 -9.84
C ILE A 178 3.89 4.75 -10.62
N TRP A 179 4.26 4.17 -11.76
CA TRP A 179 5.23 4.76 -12.68
C TRP A 179 4.51 5.39 -13.87
N ILE A 180 4.73 6.68 -14.05
CA ILE A 180 4.32 7.39 -15.26
C ILE A 180 5.51 7.41 -16.19
N VAL A 181 5.38 6.75 -17.34
CA VAL A 181 6.47 6.53 -18.29
C VAL A 181 6.29 7.34 -19.56
N SER A 182 7.40 7.58 -20.27
CA SER A 182 7.37 8.21 -21.59
C SER A 182 6.57 7.39 -22.60
N GLU A 183 6.73 6.06 -22.58
CA GLU A 183 6.15 5.19 -23.58
C GLU A 183 6.13 3.72 -23.14
N ILE A 184 5.38 2.91 -23.86
CA ILE A 184 5.35 1.46 -23.72
C ILE A 184 5.45 0.83 -25.11
N GLY A 185 6.46 -0.01 -25.32
CA GLY A 185 6.62 -0.78 -26.56
C GLY A 185 6.88 0.06 -27.82
N GLY A 186 7.39 1.28 -27.70
CA GLY A 186 7.63 2.16 -28.86
C GLY A 186 6.35 2.59 -29.61
N ASN A 187 5.21 2.72 -28.90
CA ASN A 187 3.90 3.03 -29.50
C ASN A 187 3.51 4.51 -29.62
N ASP A 188 4.32 5.44 -29.14
CA ASP A 188 4.23 6.92 -29.11
C ASP A 188 2.87 7.42 -28.58
N GLY A 189 2.36 6.73 -27.55
CA GLY A 189 1.02 6.98 -27.03
C GLY A 189 -0.09 6.72 -28.06
N GLY A 190 0.17 5.93 -29.10
CA GLY A 190 -0.76 5.58 -30.18
C GLY A 190 -1.50 4.27 -29.90
N PHE A 191 -1.43 3.32 -30.83
CA PHE A 191 -2.06 2.01 -30.67
C PHE A 191 -1.11 1.08 -29.90
N GLY A 192 -1.58 0.46 -28.83
CA GLY A 192 -0.77 -0.46 -28.02
C GLY A 192 -1.29 -0.56 -26.60
N THR A 193 -0.43 -1.10 -25.74
CA THR A 193 -0.64 -1.09 -24.31
C THR A 193 -0.45 0.32 -23.77
N GLN A 194 -1.50 0.87 -23.14
CA GLN A 194 -1.47 2.23 -22.57
C GLN A 194 -1.15 2.24 -21.07
N GLY A 195 -1.28 1.09 -20.43
CA GLY A 195 -1.03 0.86 -19.03
C GLY A 195 -1.00 -0.64 -18.72
N PHE A 196 -0.42 -0.99 -17.59
CA PHE A 196 -0.54 -2.31 -17.00
C PHE A 196 -0.28 -2.25 -15.50
N ALA A 197 -0.82 -3.22 -14.76
CA ALA A 197 -0.55 -3.44 -13.36
C ALA A 197 -0.28 -4.91 -13.07
N TYR A 198 0.53 -5.14 -12.05
CA TYR A 198 0.71 -6.48 -11.50
C TYR A 198 -0.33 -6.79 -10.43
N PHE A 199 -0.81 -8.03 -10.45
CA PHE A 199 -1.80 -8.54 -9.52
C PHE A 199 -1.22 -8.68 -8.10
N PRO A 200 -2.06 -8.64 -7.05
CA PRO A 200 -1.61 -8.90 -5.70
C PRO A 200 -0.87 -10.25 -5.58
N GLY A 201 0.30 -10.23 -4.95
CA GLY A 201 1.12 -11.42 -4.73
C GLY A 201 2.29 -11.60 -5.70
N THR A 202 2.40 -10.79 -6.75
CA THR A 202 3.62 -10.68 -7.56
C THR A 202 4.80 -10.20 -6.69
N SER A 203 6.02 -10.63 -7.03
CA SER A 203 7.22 -10.16 -6.34
C SER A 203 7.38 -8.63 -6.38
N ALA A 204 8.00 -8.08 -5.34
CA ALA A 204 8.26 -6.65 -5.19
C ALA A 204 9.12 -6.04 -6.31
N ALA A 205 9.77 -6.85 -7.15
CA ALA A 205 10.47 -6.39 -8.34
C ALA A 205 9.51 -5.79 -9.38
N TYR A 206 8.31 -6.34 -9.50
CA TYR A 206 7.33 -5.98 -10.52
C TYR A 206 6.04 -5.37 -9.97
N ASP A 207 5.68 -5.63 -8.70
CA ASP A 207 4.41 -5.14 -8.16
C ASP A 207 4.25 -3.60 -8.26
N GLY A 208 3.05 -3.17 -8.65
CA GLY A 208 2.64 -1.79 -8.94
C GLY A 208 2.17 -1.57 -10.38
N THR A 209 1.91 -0.31 -10.74
CA THR A 209 1.26 0.08 -12.00
C THR A 209 2.18 0.93 -12.88
N ILE A 210 2.27 0.63 -14.17
CA ILE A 210 2.87 1.50 -15.19
C ILE A 210 1.75 2.11 -16.04
N ILE A 211 1.80 3.43 -16.25
CA ILE A 211 0.88 4.18 -17.10
C ILE A 211 1.68 5.11 -18.01
N GLN A 212 1.33 5.20 -19.29
CA GLN A 212 1.91 6.22 -20.15
C GLN A 212 1.48 7.62 -19.74
N HIS A 213 2.37 8.60 -19.82
CA HIS A 213 2.05 10.00 -19.51
C HIS A 213 0.93 10.60 -20.38
N THR A 214 0.69 10.03 -21.57
CA THR A 214 -0.41 10.38 -22.49
C THR A 214 -1.75 9.75 -22.11
N SER A 215 -1.77 8.88 -21.09
CA SER A 215 -2.95 8.17 -20.58
C SER A 215 -3.27 8.55 -19.13
N TRP A 216 -2.60 9.58 -18.59
CA TRP A 216 -2.76 10.02 -17.20
C TRP A 216 -3.31 11.45 -17.12
N GLY A 217 -4.38 11.59 -16.34
CA GLY A 217 -4.97 12.88 -16.00
C GLY A 217 -5.89 13.43 -17.09
N ASP A 218 -6.36 14.66 -16.86
CA ASP A 218 -7.31 15.33 -17.75
C ASP A 218 -6.65 16.03 -18.94
N GLU A 219 -7.47 16.74 -19.73
CA GLU A 219 -7.03 17.52 -20.89
C GLU A 219 -6.04 18.66 -20.60
N ASN A 220 -5.81 19.01 -19.33
CA ASN A 220 -4.90 20.09 -18.92
C ASN A 220 -3.46 19.58 -18.77
N GLY A 221 -2.92 18.98 -19.82
CA GLY A 221 -1.58 18.41 -19.80
C GLY A 221 -1.18 17.72 -21.10
N THR A 222 -0.50 16.59 -20.97
CA THR A 222 -0.03 15.77 -22.10
C THR A 222 -0.93 14.59 -22.41
N ALA A 223 -2.04 14.42 -21.69
CA ALA A 223 -2.98 13.35 -21.94
C ALA A 223 -3.58 13.48 -23.36
N ASN A 224 -3.71 12.34 -24.04
CA ASN A 224 -4.34 12.27 -25.35
C ASN A 224 -5.85 12.53 -25.20
N PHE A 225 -6.44 13.26 -26.14
CA PHE A 225 -7.87 13.62 -26.08
C PHE A 225 -8.82 12.41 -26.06
N TRP A 226 -8.35 11.26 -26.54
CA TRP A 226 -9.08 9.99 -26.58
C TRP A 226 -8.76 9.07 -25.40
N ASN A 227 -7.93 9.54 -24.45
CA ASN A 227 -7.59 8.81 -23.22
C ASN A 227 -7.34 9.76 -22.02
N ASN A 228 -8.19 10.77 -21.86
CA ASN A 228 -8.07 11.82 -20.84
C ASN A 228 -9.18 11.76 -19.78
N LEU A 229 -9.99 10.70 -19.76
CA LEU A 229 -11.04 10.48 -18.76
C LEU A 229 -10.58 9.63 -17.56
N GLY A 230 -9.29 9.29 -17.49
CA GLY A 230 -8.69 8.52 -16.39
C GLY A 230 -8.99 7.02 -16.42
N VAL A 231 -9.72 6.54 -17.42
CA VAL A 231 -10.20 5.15 -17.50
C VAL A 231 -9.06 4.13 -17.50
N THR A 232 -7.96 4.37 -18.22
CA THR A 232 -6.79 3.46 -18.18
C THR A 232 -6.26 3.30 -16.77
N LEU A 233 -6.09 4.40 -16.03
CA LEU A 233 -5.64 4.32 -14.64
C LEU A 233 -6.62 3.54 -13.76
N VAL A 234 -7.92 3.82 -13.88
CA VAL A 234 -8.96 3.12 -13.10
C VAL A 234 -8.94 1.61 -13.39
N HIS A 235 -8.82 1.23 -14.66
CA HIS A 235 -8.70 -0.15 -15.11
C HIS A 235 -7.48 -0.85 -14.51
N GLU A 236 -6.29 -0.25 -14.63
CA GLU A 236 -5.07 -0.82 -14.07
C GLU A 236 -5.11 -0.91 -12.54
N MET A 237 -5.73 0.06 -11.87
CA MET A 237 -5.93 0.00 -10.43
C MET A 237 -6.95 -1.07 -10.01
N GLY A 238 -7.85 -1.50 -10.92
CA GLY A 238 -8.66 -2.70 -10.73
C GLY A 238 -7.81 -3.98 -10.71
N HIS A 239 -6.91 -4.14 -11.69
CA HIS A 239 -5.95 -5.26 -11.72
C HIS A 239 -5.00 -5.25 -10.52
N ALA A 240 -4.49 -4.07 -10.17
CA ALA A 240 -3.69 -3.86 -8.97
C ALA A 240 -4.35 -4.43 -7.71
N LEU A 241 -5.67 -4.34 -7.63
CA LEU A 241 -6.47 -4.79 -6.49
C LEU A 241 -7.14 -6.17 -6.74
N GLY A 242 -6.70 -6.91 -7.74
CA GLY A 242 -7.07 -8.32 -7.93
C GLY A 242 -8.32 -8.57 -8.77
N LEU A 243 -8.74 -7.59 -9.57
CA LEU A 243 -9.77 -7.81 -10.60
C LEU A 243 -9.14 -8.36 -11.87
N TYR A 244 -9.83 -9.32 -12.48
CA TYR A 244 -9.55 -9.76 -13.84
C TYR A 244 -10.36 -8.94 -14.84
N HIS A 245 -10.02 -9.02 -16.12
CA HIS A 245 -10.92 -8.56 -17.17
C HIS A 245 -12.26 -9.29 -17.05
N THR A 246 -13.37 -8.61 -17.31
CA THR A 246 -14.73 -9.21 -17.24
C THR A 246 -14.94 -10.39 -18.21
N PHE A 247 -14.09 -10.54 -19.22
CA PHE A 247 -14.09 -11.62 -20.21
C PHE A 247 -12.97 -12.65 -19.96
N HIS A 248 -12.39 -12.69 -18.75
CA HIS A 248 -11.26 -13.54 -18.40
C HIS A 248 -11.53 -15.04 -18.56
N LEU A 249 -10.47 -15.79 -18.87
CA LEU A 249 -10.45 -17.24 -18.95
C LEU A 249 -9.42 -17.80 -17.96
N GLN A 250 -9.87 -18.60 -17.00
CA GLN A 250 -8.96 -19.23 -16.01
C GLN A 250 -7.94 -20.16 -16.65
N SER A 251 -8.27 -20.72 -17.82
CA SER A 251 -7.31 -21.42 -18.67
C SER A 251 -7.78 -21.36 -20.13
N SER A 252 -6.86 -21.60 -21.07
CA SER A 252 -7.18 -21.59 -22.51
C SER A 252 -8.23 -22.62 -22.95
N GLY A 253 -8.56 -23.60 -22.09
CA GLY A 253 -9.63 -24.57 -22.32
C GLY A 253 -10.94 -24.25 -21.58
N ASP A 254 -10.99 -23.19 -20.77
CA ASP A 254 -12.13 -22.84 -19.94
C ASP A 254 -13.17 -22.01 -20.73
N THR A 255 -13.53 -22.52 -21.92
CA THR A 255 -14.52 -21.92 -22.80
C THR A 255 -15.69 -22.86 -23.06
N THR A 256 -16.87 -22.31 -23.26
CA THR A 256 -18.03 -23.04 -23.78
C THR A 256 -17.82 -23.49 -25.22
N VAL A 257 -18.72 -24.32 -25.76
CA VAL A 257 -18.68 -24.75 -27.17
C VAL A 257 -18.69 -23.56 -28.15
N ASN A 258 -19.28 -22.45 -27.75
CA ASN A 258 -19.37 -21.24 -28.56
C ASN A 258 -18.21 -20.26 -28.32
N GLY A 259 -17.19 -20.64 -27.53
CA GLY A 259 -15.99 -19.84 -27.28
C GLY A 259 -16.09 -18.84 -26.12
N CYS A 260 -17.25 -18.71 -25.47
CA CYS A 260 -17.42 -17.83 -24.32
C CYS A 260 -16.71 -18.35 -23.07
N PRO A 261 -16.29 -17.49 -22.12
CA PRO A 261 -15.83 -17.92 -20.81
C PRO A 261 -16.79 -18.90 -20.16
N GLN A 262 -16.28 -19.98 -19.59
CA GLN A 262 -17.07 -20.85 -18.72
C GLN A 262 -17.43 -20.06 -17.46
N ASN A 263 -18.68 -20.18 -17.03
CA ASN A 263 -19.16 -19.51 -15.81
C ASN A 263 -20.22 -20.35 -15.09
N SER A 264 -20.01 -21.67 -15.02
CA SER A 264 -20.92 -22.58 -14.31
C SER A 264 -20.78 -22.48 -12.79
N ASP A 265 -19.58 -22.10 -12.33
CA ASP A 265 -19.29 -21.66 -10.97
C ASP A 265 -18.43 -20.38 -11.03
N CYS A 266 -19.08 -19.23 -10.95
CA CYS A 266 -18.47 -17.90 -11.00
C CYS A 266 -17.53 -17.59 -9.83
N SER A 267 -17.43 -18.45 -8.82
CA SER A 267 -16.40 -18.32 -7.76
C SER A 267 -15.07 -18.97 -8.13
N LEU A 268 -15.04 -19.77 -9.21
CA LEU A 268 -13.88 -20.54 -9.66
C LEU A 268 -13.58 -20.38 -11.16
N GLN A 269 -14.48 -19.76 -11.93
CA GLN A 269 -14.40 -19.59 -13.38
C GLN A 269 -14.68 -18.14 -13.78
N GLY A 270 -14.40 -17.79 -15.04
CA GLY A 270 -14.55 -16.42 -15.53
C GLY A 270 -13.64 -15.44 -14.79
N ASP A 271 -14.10 -14.21 -14.59
CA ASP A 271 -13.40 -13.14 -13.86
C ASP A 271 -13.51 -13.25 -12.33
N LEU A 272 -14.10 -14.35 -11.84
CA LEU A 272 -14.35 -14.65 -10.44
C LEU A 272 -15.31 -13.68 -9.74
N CYS A 273 -16.15 -12.99 -10.51
CA CYS A 273 -17.28 -12.19 -10.05
C CYS A 273 -18.59 -12.82 -10.55
N CYS A 274 -19.57 -12.99 -9.66
CA CYS A 274 -20.85 -13.63 -9.99
C CYS A 274 -21.90 -12.63 -10.50
N ASP A 275 -21.67 -11.33 -10.33
CA ASP A 275 -22.51 -10.25 -10.82
C ASP A 275 -22.05 -9.64 -12.16
N THR A 276 -21.04 -10.25 -12.79
CA THR A 276 -20.59 -9.96 -14.16
C THR A 276 -20.96 -11.13 -15.08
N ASP A 277 -21.75 -10.84 -16.12
CA ASP A 277 -22.15 -11.87 -17.08
C ASP A 277 -20.93 -12.29 -17.94
N PRO A 278 -20.76 -13.60 -18.24
CA PRO A 278 -19.70 -14.04 -19.14
C PRO A 278 -19.97 -13.47 -20.54
N HIS A 279 -18.94 -12.93 -21.17
CA HIS A 279 -19.04 -12.27 -22.46
C HIS A 279 -17.71 -12.32 -23.22
N PHE A 280 -17.69 -11.85 -24.46
CA PHE A 280 -16.45 -11.60 -25.21
C PHE A 280 -16.00 -10.16 -24.97
N GLU A 281 -14.70 -9.87 -25.08
CA GLU A 281 -14.22 -8.47 -25.00
C GLU A 281 -15.09 -7.53 -25.84
N SER A 282 -15.62 -6.48 -25.21
CA SER A 282 -16.49 -5.55 -25.92
C SER A 282 -15.64 -4.43 -26.49
N GLU A 283 -15.57 -4.31 -27.81
CA GLU A 283 -14.97 -3.14 -28.48
C GLU A 283 -16.02 -2.06 -28.77
N SER A 284 -16.98 -1.89 -27.86
CA SER A 284 -18.13 -1.00 -28.10
C SER A 284 -17.71 0.46 -28.03
N PHE A 285 -18.15 1.23 -29.03
CA PHE A 285 -18.08 2.70 -29.06
C PHE A 285 -19.45 3.36 -28.85
N THR A 286 -20.50 2.56 -28.64
CA THR A 286 -21.90 3.03 -28.56
C THR A 286 -22.46 2.97 -27.15
N CYS A 287 -21.79 2.22 -26.26
CA CYS A 287 -22.23 1.94 -24.89
C CYS A 287 -23.64 1.31 -24.84
N ASP A 288 -24.05 0.63 -25.91
CA ASP A 288 -25.40 0.07 -26.07
C ASP A 288 -25.57 -1.20 -25.23
N THR A 289 -26.22 -1.04 -24.09
CA THR A 289 -26.52 -2.14 -23.16
C THR A 289 -27.58 -3.11 -23.68
N SER A 290 -28.22 -2.80 -24.82
CA SER A 290 -29.27 -3.62 -25.43
C SER A 290 -28.76 -4.61 -26.47
N GLU A 291 -27.48 -4.51 -26.86
CA GLU A 291 -26.83 -5.51 -27.71
C GLU A 291 -26.95 -6.90 -27.08
N ILE A 292 -27.19 -7.93 -27.88
CA ILE A 292 -27.38 -9.28 -27.35
C ILE A 292 -26.01 -9.88 -27.04
N ASN A 293 -25.80 -10.25 -25.78
CA ASN A 293 -24.64 -11.00 -25.34
C ASN A 293 -24.67 -12.40 -26.01
N PRO A 294 -23.69 -12.74 -26.86
CA PRO A 294 -23.65 -14.03 -27.55
C PRO A 294 -23.50 -15.23 -26.61
N CYS A 295 -23.03 -15.00 -25.39
CA CYS A 295 -22.73 -16.03 -24.40
C CYS A 295 -23.94 -16.42 -23.57
N THR A 296 -24.79 -15.46 -23.23
CA THR A 296 -25.97 -15.68 -22.38
C THR A 296 -27.29 -15.65 -23.17
N GLY A 297 -27.31 -15.03 -24.35
CA GLY A 297 -28.52 -14.79 -25.14
C GLY A 297 -29.45 -13.71 -24.56
N THR A 298 -28.98 -12.97 -23.55
CA THR A 298 -29.67 -11.80 -22.95
C THR A 298 -29.01 -10.50 -23.40
N PRO A 299 -29.57 -9.32 -23.11
CA PRO A 299 -28.85 -8.06 -23.32
C PRO A 299 -27.51 -8.05 -22.58
N LEU A 300 -26.46 -7.48 -23.20
CA LEU A 300 -25.10 -7.32 -22.66
C LEU A 300 -25.09 -6.50 -21.37
N GLY A 301 -26.08 -5.62 -21.21
CA GLY A 301 -26.31 -4.93 -19.95
C GLY A 301 -25.15 -4.00 -19.61
N ASN A 302 -24.82 -3.92 -18.32
CA ASN A 302 -23.79 -3.00 -17.82
C ASN A 302 -22.35 -3.52 -17.98
N VAL A 303 -22.14 -4.72 -18.53
CA VAL A 303 -20.79 -5.23 -18.74
C VAL A 303 -20.00 -4.34 -19.71
N VAL A 304 -20.65 -3.81 -20.76
CA VAL A 304 -20.09 -2.80 -21.70
C VAL A 304 -19.73 -1.46 -21.03
N ARG A 305 -20.15 -1.26 -19.78
CA ARG A 305 -19.88 -0.06 -18.98
C ARG A 305 -18.89 -0.32 -17.84
N ASN A 306 -18.43 -1.55 -17.70
CA ASN A 306 -17.54 -1.94 -16.64
C ASN A 306 -16.13 -1.36 -16.89
N TYR A 307 -15.47 -0.86 -15.86
CA TYR A 307 -14.07 -0.40 -15.99
C TYR A 307 -13.10 -1.53 -16.33
N MET A 308 -13.44 -2.81 -16.11
CA MET A 308 -12.60 -3.98 -16.44
C MET A 308 -12.97 -4.61 -17.79
N ASP A 309 -13.61 -3.85 -18.68
CA ASP A 309 -13.89 -4.21 -20.08
C ASP A 309 -13.10 -3.31 -21.04
N TYR A 310 -13.05 -3.64 -22.33
CA TYR A 310 -12.32 -2.88 -23.37
C TYR A 310 -13.19 -1.96 -24.22
N SER A 311 -14.39 -1.62 -23.74
CA SER A 311 -15.24 -0.61 -24.37
C SER A 311 -14.54 0.76 -24.41
N SER A 312 -15.04 1.72 -25.18
CA SER A 312 -14.41 3.04 -25.24
C SER A 312 -14.44 3.76 -23.88
N GLN A 313 -13.54 4.71 -23.65
CA GLN A 313 -13.44 5.43 -22.36
C GLN A 313 -14.76 6.11 -21.96
N GLU A 314 -15.61 6.49 -22.91
CA GLU A 314 -16.91 7.11 -22.64
C GLU A 314 -17.94 6.11 -22.09
N CYS A 315 -17.72 4.81 -22.31
CA CYS A 315 -18.60 3.76 -21.84
C CYS A 315 -18.21 3.25 -20.45
N GLN A 316 -16.90 3.15 -20.17
CA GLN A 316 -16.37 2.60 -18.92
C GLN A 316 -16.59 3.58 -17.75
N ILE A 317 -17.59 3.29 -16.91
CA ILE A 317 -18.06 4.24 -15.88
C ILE A 317 -18.45 3.59 -14.55
N MET A 318 -18.34 2.26 -14.40
CA MET A 318 -18.78 1.58 -13.18
C MET A 318 -18.00 0.30 -12.84
N PHE A 319 -17.98 -0.03 -11.55
CA PHE A 319 -17.66 -1.36 -11.00
C PHE A 319 -18.93 -1.99 -10.41
N THR A 320 -18.86 -3.29 -10.14
CA THR A 320 -19.93 -4.10 -9.52
C THR A 320 -19.69 -4.34 -8.02
N GLN A 321 -20.62 -5.04 -7.35
CA GLN A 321 -20.51 -5.31 -5.92
C GLN A 321 -19.49 -6.42 -5.65
N ASP A 322 -19.45 -7.47 -6.46
CA ASP A 322 -18.45 -8.54 -6.28
C ASP A 322 -17.03 -8.02 -6.56
N GLN A 323 -16.88 -7.11 -7.53
CA GLN A 323 -15.61 -6.41 -7.76
C GLN A 323 -15.16 -5.60 -6.53
N LYS A 324 -16.08 -4.91 -5.83
CA LYS A 324 -15.78 -4.25 -4.55
C LYS A 324 -15.27 -5.24 -3.51
N ASP A 325 -15.97 -6.36 -3.35
CA ASP A 325 -15.66 -7.37 -2.35
C ASP A 325 -14.28 -7.98 -2.59
N ARG A 326 -13.93 -8.26 -3.86
CA ARG A 326 -12.59 -8.72 -4.26
C ARG A 326 -11.50 -7.71 -3.97
N MET A 327 -11.67 -6.46 -4.39
CA MET A 327 -10.65 -5.42 -4.18
C MET A 327 -10.40 -5.14 -2.69
N ARG A 328 -11.46 -5.10 -1.89
CA ARG A 328 -11.33 -4.94 -0.44
C ARG A 328 -10.72 -6.17 0.21
N ALA A 329 -11.06 -7.38 -0.23
CA ALA A 329 -10.41 -8.61 0.27
C ALA A 329 -8.92 -8.65 -0.09
N ALA A 330 -8.51 -8.16 -1.25
CA ALA A 330 -7.09 -8.02 -1.60
C ALA A 330 -6.37 -7.03 -0.67
N LEU A 331 -6.99 -5.87 -0.38
CA LEU A 331 -6.48 -4.88 0.57
C LEU A 331 -6.39 -5.40 2.00
N GLU A 332 -7.30 -6.26 2.44
CA GLU A 332 -7.26 -6.84 3.78
C GLU A 332 -6.38 -8.09 3.89
N GLY A 333 -6.14 -8.76 2.77
CA GLY A 333 -5.30 -9.94 2.68
C GLY A 333 -3.89 -9.59 2.23
N THR A 334 -3.60 -9.87 0.97
CA THR A 334 -2.24 -9.79 0.40
C THR A 334 -1.66 -8.37 0.36
N ARG A 335 -2.50 -7.33 0.45
CA ARG A 335 -2.08 -5.91 0.47
C ARG A 335 -2.34 -5.19 1.79
N LYS A 336 -2.53 -5.93 2.90
CA LYS A 336 -2.84 -5.36 4.24
C LYS A 336 -1.87 -4.28 4.70
N GLY A 337 -0.60 -4.37 4.33
CA GLY A 337 0.39 -3.34 4.66
C GLY A 337 0.04 -1.94 4.14
N LEU A 338 -0.69 -1.82 3.01
CA LEU A 338 -1.12 -0.52 2.48
C LEU A 338 -2.11 0.18 3.41
N LEU A 339 -2.92 -0.58 4.15
CA LEU A 339 -3.91 -0.05 5.10
C LEU A 339 -3.29 0.32 6.45
N LEU A 340 -2.11 -0.21 6.75
CA LEU A 340 -1.35 0.07 7.98
C LEU A 340 -0.23 1.07 7.76
N SER A 341 -0.01 1.48 6.51
CA SER A 341 1.06 2.38 6.16
C SER A 341 0.85 3.77 6.76
N ARG A 342 1.94 4.30 7.32
CA ARG A 342 2.02 5.66 7.83
C ARG A 342 2.24 6.70 6.73
N GLY A 343 2.28 6.29 5.45
CA GLY A 343 2.48 7.18 4.32
C GLY A 343 1.48 8.33 4.23
N LEU A 344 0.31 8.21 4.88
CA LEU A 344 -0.73 9.25 4.96
C LEU A 344 -0.81 9.94 6.32
N ASP A 345 0.02 9.55 7.28
CA ASP A 345 0.10 10.16 8.59
C ASP A 345 1.08 11.33 8.58
N GLU A 346 0.86 12.30 9.46
CA GLU A 346 1.84 13.35 9.71
C GLU A 346 3.16 12.73 10.20
N PRO A 347 4.31 13.13 9.60
CA PRO A 347 5.63 12.69 10.04
C PRO A 347 5.85 12.99 11.54
N ILE A 348 6.14 11.95 12.32
CA ILE A 348 6.44 12.09 13.76
C ILE A 348 7.95 12.32 13.97
N ALA A 349 8.76 11.48 13.32
CA ALA A 349 10.22 11.53 13.32
C ALA A 349 10.73 10.90 12.02
N ALA A 350 11.84 11.43 11.50
CA ALA A 350 12.60 10.73 10.48
C ALA A 350 13.29 9.53 11.11
N CYS A 351 13.39 8.43 10.37
CA CYS A 351 14.00 7.21 10.86
C CYS A 351 15.51 7.33 11.00
N GLU A 352 15.99 6.86 12.15
CA GLU A 352 17.40 6.74 12.48
C GLU A 352 17.74 5.26 12.70
N ALA A 353 19.02 4.91 12.58
CA ALA A 353 19.45 3.54 12.81
C ALA A 353 19.19 3.14 14.27
N VAL A 354 18.55 1.99 14.47
CA VAL A 354 18.38 1.38 15.80
C VAL A 354 19.75 1.00 16.35
N ASP A 355 19.96 1.19 17.65
CA ASP A 355 21.20 0.76 18.29
C ASP A 355 21.44 -0.74 18.09
N PRO A 356 22.69 -1.18 17.85
CA PRO A 356 22.99 -2.59 17.62
C PRO A 356 22.65 -3.45 18.85
N ALA A 357 21.97 -4.58 18.64
CA ALA A 357 21.82 -5.58 19.68
C ALA A 357 23.19 -6.16 20.06
N GLY A 358 23.35 -6.52 21.33
CA GLY A 358 24.54 -7.18 21.87
C GLY A 358 24.80 -8.58 21.27
N CYS A 359 23.87 -9.11 20.49
CA CYS A 359 24.00 -10.37 19.76
C CYS A 359 23.11 -10.42 18.51
N THR A 360 23.59 -11.13 17.49
CA THR A 360 22.85 -11.46 16.25
C THR A 360 22.76 -12.99 16.14
N PRO A 361 21.63 -13.61 16.56
CA PRO A 361 21.42 -15.04 16.45
C PRO A 361 21.65 -15.51 15.02
N GLN A 362 22.36 -16.61 14.81
CA GLN A 362 22.57 -17.17 13.46
C GLN A 362 21.96 -18.57 13.42
N THR A 363 21.06 -18.80 12.46
CA THR A 363 20.46 -20.12 12.25
C THR A 363 21.50 -21.11 11.76
N ASP A 364 21.45 -22.33 12.30
CA ASP A 364 22.29 -23.46 11.89
C ASP A 364 22.03 -23.86 10.43
N GLU A 365 23.03 -24.46 9.78
CA GLU A 365 22.94 -24.98 8.41
C GLU A 365 21.74 -25.93 8.22
N THR A 366 21.37 -26.67 9.27
CA THR A 366 20.18 -27.55 9.27
C THR A 366 18.88 -26.78 8.96
N GLY A 367 18.68 -25.62 9.55
CA GLY A 367 17.51 -24.77 9.31
C GLY A 367 17.61 -23.97 8.01
N LEU A 368 18.82 -23.63 7.58
CA LEU A 368 19.06 -22.91 6.31
C LEU A 368 18.89 -23.81 5.08
N GLU A 369 19.21 -25.10 5.19
CA GLU A 369 19.05 -26.08 4.10
C GLU A 369 17.71 -26.82 4.17
N GLY A 370 17.08 -26.85 5.35
CA GLY A 370 15.84 -27.54 5.59
C GLY A 370 14.66 -26.59 5.68
N ASN A 371 13.64 -26.80 4.86
CA ASN A 371 12.37 -26.11 4.97
C ASN A 371 11.59 -26.64 6.20
N TYR A 372 12.03 -26.29 7.41
CA TYR A 372 11.49 -26.81 8.67
C TYR A 372 10.49 -25.86 9.32
N ALA A 373 10.90 -24.66 9.72
CA ALA A 373 10.00 -23.67 10.33
C ALA A 373 10.57 -22.24 10.20
N GLY A 374 9.71 -21.24 10.42
CA GLY A 374 10.12 -19.84 10.52
C GLY A 374 9.10 -18.96 11.22
N VAL A 375 9.43 -17.68 11.31
CA VAL A 375 8.52 -16.64 11.79
C VAL A 375 7.71 -16.18 10.58
N GLY A 376 6.45 -16.64 10.47
CA GLY A 376 5.67 -16.42 9.25
C GLY A 376 5.00 -15.05 9.16
N ILE A 377 4.28 -14.64 10.21
CA ILE A 377 3.64 -13.31 10.27
C ILE A 377 3.91 -12.71 11.63
N VAL A 378 4.41 -11.47 11.64
CA VAL A 378 4.48 -10.63 12.84
C VAL A 378 3.54 -9.46 12.63
N GLU A 379 2.52 -9.38 13.48
CA GLU A 379 1.53 -8.30 13.46
C GLU A 379 1.46 -7.64 14.83
N LEU A 380 1.57 -6.31 14.84
CA LEU A 380 1.20 -5.49 15.98
C LEU A 380 -0.09 -4.78 15.58
N GLU A 381 -1.21 -5.13 16.21
CA GLU A 381 -2.53 -4.73 15.71
C GLU A 381 -2.63 -3.22 15.45
N GLY A 382 -2.89 -2.87 14.18
CA GLY A 382 -3.03 -1.48 13.72
C GLY A 382 -1.72 -0.75 13.44
N GLU A 383 -0.56 -1.34 13.71
CA GLU A 383 0.75 -0.67 13.63
C GLU A 383 1.74 -1.40 12.69
N LEU A 384 1.74 -2.74 12.69
CA LEU A 384 2.67 -3.55 11.89
C LEU A 384 1.95 -4.78 11.34
N HIS A 385 2.27 -5.12 10.10
CA HIS A 385 1.98 -6.43 9.51
C HIS A 385 3.11 -6.80 8.56
N HIS A 386 3.98 -7.69 9.00
CA HIS A 386 5.10 -8.20 8.23
C HIS A 386 4.91 -9.69 7.94
N ILE A 387 5.12 -10.09 6.68
CA ILE A 387 5.08 -11.48 6.24
C ILE A 387 6.51 -11.90 5.93
N SER A 388 6.91 -13.03 6.50
CA SER A 388 8.17 -13.71 6.29
C SER A 388 7.87 -15.22 6.17
N TYR A 389 8.89 -16.04 6.06
CA TYR A 389 8.80 -17.46 5.75
C TYR A 389 9.80 -18.28 6.58
N THR A 390 10.07 -19.52 6.17
CA THR A 390 11.04 -20.36 6.85
C THR A 390 12.47 -19.84 6.73
N ALA A 391 13.34 -20.26 7.66
CA ALA A 391 14.77 -19.95 7.59
C ALA A 391 15.45 -20.35 6.27
N PHE A 392 14.93 -21.38 5.60
CA PHE A 392 15.36 -21.81 4.26
C PHE A 392 15.10 -20.73 3.18
N ILE A 393 13.99 -20.00 3.30
CA ILE A 393 13.57 -19.00 2.33
C ILE A 393 14.28 -17.66 2.61
N ASP A 394 14.36 -17.25 3.87
CA ASP A 394 14.79 -15.88 4.23
C ASP A 394 16.21 -15.80 4.83
N GLY A 395 16.91 -16.93 5.00
CA GLY A 395 18.30 -16.95 5.46
C GLY A 395 18.50 -16.94 6.98
N GLY A 396 17.47 -17.25 7.76
CA GLY A 396 17.56 -17.60 9.19
C GLY A 396 17.63 -16.42 10.17
N TYR A 397 18.44 -15.40 9.92
CA TYR A 397 18.40 -14.15 10.69
C TYR A 397 17.99 -12.99 9.79
N VAL A 398 16.82 -12.41 10.06
CA VAL A 398 16.26 -11.31 9.28
C VAL A 398 16.28 -10.04 10.12
N ASP A 399 17.04 -9.04 9.69
CA ASP A 399 17.14 -7.76 10.40
C ASP A 399 16.35 -6.68 9.67
N ASN A 400 15.12 -6.43 10.15
CA ASN A 400 14.24 -5.40 9.62
C ASN A 400 14.39 -4.04 10.33
N THR A 401 15.39 -3.87 11.20
CA THR A 401 15.53 -2.64 12.01
C THR A 401 15.84 -1.39 11.18
N ASN A 402 16.35 -1.55 9.97
CA ASN A 402 16.61 -0.45 9.04
C ASN A 402 15.44 -0.15 8.10
N GLU A 403 14.38 -0.98 8.14
CA GLU A 403 13.21 -0.84 7.28
C GLU A 403 12.18 0.07 7.94
N CYS A 404 12.41 1.38 7.84
CA CYS A 404 11.58 2.41 8.44
C CYS A 404 10.09 2.31 8.06
N ALA A 405 9.78 1.87 6.83
CA ALA A 405 8.42 1.69 6.36
C ALA A 405 7.62 0.67 7.21
N ILE A 406 8.29 -0.32 7.82
CA ILE A 406 7.67 -1.30 8.74
C ILE A 406 8.04 -1.04 10.20
N THR A 407 8.46 0.17 10.54
CA THR A 407 8.65 0.58 11.94
C THR A 407 7.30 0.90 12.59
N SER A 408 7.01 0.27 13.73
CA SER A 408 5.80 0.55 14.50
C SER A 408 5.98 1.79 15.37
N PHE A 409 5.02 2.72 15.38
CA PHE A 409 5.10 3.92 16.21
C PHE A 409 4.17 3.79 17.40
N LEU A 410 4.74 3.53 18.58
CA LEU A 410 3.98 3.14 19.75
C LEU A 410 3.95 4.24 20.81
N LYS A 411 2.76 4.43 21.35
CA LYS A 411 2.52 5.38 22.44
C LYS A 411 2.96 4.74 23.75
N ILE A 412 3.75 5.47 24.54
CA ILE A 412 4.03 5.12 25.94
C ILE A 412 2.70 5.02 26.72
N ASP A 413 2.63 4.11 27.70
CA ASP A 413 1.43 3.87 28.55
C ASP A 413 0.20 3.39 27.77
N SER A 414 0.42 2.76 26.61
CA SER A 414 -0.66 2.24 25.76
C SER A 414 -0.56 0.72 25.60
N ASN A 415 -1.71 0.10 25.34
CA ASN A 415 -1.83 -1.33 25.13
C ASN A 415 -1.92 -1.65 23.64
N TYR A 416 -1.21 -2.68 23.24
CA TYR A 416 -1.23 -3.25 21.90
C TYR A 416 -1.37 -4.76 21.98
N VAL A 417 -1.64 -5.41 20.85
CA VAL A 417 -1.69 -6.87 20.75
C VAL A 417 -0.64 -7.30 19.74
N LEU A 418 0.30 -8.13 20.19
CA LEU A 418 1.29 -8.79 19.33
C LEU A 418 0.73 -10.13 18.91
N ASN A 419 0.57 -10.29 17.60
CA ASN A 419 0.18 -11.51 16.93
C ASN A 419 1.39 -12.10 16.20
N VAL A 420 1.72 -13.36 16.45
CA VAL A 420 2.76 -14.07 15.70
C VAL A 420 2.21 -15.38 15.15
N THR A 421 2.38 -15.59 13.85
CA THR A 421 1.99 -16.83 13.15
C THR A 421 3.24 -17.54 12.64
N PRO A 422 3.56 -18.74 13.13
CA PRO A 422 4.66 -19.54 12.58
C PRO A 422 4.41 -19.98 11.14
N ASP A 423 5.48 -20.12 10.34
CA ASP A 423 5.42 -20.74 9.02
C ASP A 423 5.98 -22.17 9.06
N ASN A 424 5.26 -23.11 8.43
CA ASN A 424 5.63 -24.53 8.29
C ASN A 424 5.91 -25.25 9.64
N ALA A 425 5.44 -24.70 10.76
CA ALA A 425 5.81 -25.18 12.08
C ALA A 425 4.91 -26.35 12.55
N PRO A 426 5.47 -27.51 12.94
CA PRO A 426 4.69 -28.60 13.50
C PRO A 426 4.13 -28.24 14.89
N THR A 427 2.99 -28.83 15.28
CA THR A 427 2.40 -28.55 16.60
C THR A 427 3.35 -28.86 17.76
N ASN A 428 4.16 -29.93 17.67
CA ASN A 428 5.20 -30.22 18.65
C ASN A 428 6.41 -30.87 17.96
N PRO A 429 7.65 -30.48 18.30
CA PRO A 429 8.04 -29.36 19.17
C PRO A 429 8.14 -28.03 18.38
N THR A 430 7.47 -26.96 18.84
CA THR A 430 7.68 -25.58 18.35
C THR A 430 7.75 -24.65 19.56
N TYR A 431 8.77 -23.80 19.62
CA TYR A 431 8.99 -22.82 20.68
C TYR A 431 9.08 -21.43 20.04
N LEU A 432 8.42 -20.45 20.65
CA LEU A 432 8.41 -19.08 20.16
C LEU A 432 8.56 -18.12 21.34
N LYS A 433 9.47 -17.14 21.18
CA LYS A 433 9.66 -16.07 22.14
C LYS A 433 9.78 -14.72 21.43
N ALA A 434 9.34 -13.65 22.09
CA ALA A 434 9.60 -12.29 21.64
C ALA A 434 10.03 -11.38 22.79
N TRP A 435 10.90 -10.42 22.49
CA TRP A 435 11.42 -9.44 23.43
C TRP A 435 11.35 -8.02 22.85
N ILE A 436 11.23 -7.02 23.71
CA ILE A 436 11.37 -5.59 23.35
C ILE A 436 12.41 -4.97 24.27
N ASP A 437 13.50 -4.46 23.70
CA ASP A 437 14.55 -3.72 24.41
C ASP A 437 14.01 -2.34 24.80
N TYR A 438 13.31 -2.28 25.94
CA TYR A 438 12.59 -1.08 26.37
C TYR A 438 13.54 -0.01 26.88
N ASN A 439 14.72 -0.39 27.40
CA ASN A 439 15.69 0.57 27.91
C ASN A 439 16.73 1.01 26.85
N ASN A 440 16.67 0.41 25.65
CA ASN A 440 17.56 0.65 24.51
C ASN A 440 19.04 0.49 24.88
N ASP A 441 19.38 -0.51 25.72
CA ASP A 441 20.75 -0.79 26.14
C ASP A 441 21.48 -1.84 25.28
N GLY A 442 20.77 -2.38 24.28
CA GLY A 442 21.24 -3.40 23.34
C GLY A 442 21.15 -4.82 23.88
N SER A 443 20.72 -5.03 25.12
CA SER A 443 20.49 -6.34 25.71
C SER A 443 19.00 -6.62 25.83
N PHE A 444 18.62 -7.91 25.82
CA PHE A 444 17.23 -8.31 26.06
C PHE A 444 17.12 -8.99 27.43
N ASP A 445 16.69 -8.22 28.42
CA ASP A 445 16.54 -8.66 29.80
C ASP A 445 15.29 -9.54 30.01
N VAL A 446 15.23 -10.21 31.17
CA VAL A 446 14.07 -11.08 31.51
C VAL A 446 12.78 -10.26 31.64
N SER A 447 12.87 -8.99 32.04
CA SER A 447 11.73 -8.06 32.10
C SER A 447 11.22 -7.62 30.73
N GLU A 448 11.98 -7.89 29.67
CA GLU A 448 11.71 -7.45 28.30
C GLU A 448 11.10 -8.56 27.45
N LEU A 449 10.97 -9.78 28.00
CA LEU A 449 10.26 -10.88 27.37
C LEU A 449 8.76 -10.59 27.33
N VAL A 450 8.23 -10.39 26.12
CA VAL A 450 6.81 -10.04 25.88
C VAL A 450 5.97 -11.20 25.34
N LEU A 451 6.60 -12.29 24.87
CA LEU A 451 5.90 -13.49 24.41
C LEU A 451 6.76 -14.73 24.70
N ASN A 452 6.15 -15.82 25.18
CA ASN A 452 6.87 -17.06 25.49
C ASN A 452 5.95 -18.28 25.45
N GLU A 453 5.90 -18.95 24.31
CA GLU A 453 4.96 -20.04 24.05
C GLU A 453 5.65 -21.29 23.50
N SER A 454 4.98 -22.44 23.64
CA SER A 454 5.45 -23.71 23.10
C SER A 454 4.29 -24.62 22.70
N GLY A 455 4.53 -25.50 21.73
CA GLY A 455 3.55 -26.48 21.26
C GLY A 455 2.47 -25.89 20.34
N ILE A 456 2.81 -24.84 19.60
CA ILE A 456 1.84 -23.93 18.96
C ILE A 456 1.45 -24.35 17.53
N GLY A 457 2.36 -24.96 16.78
CA GLY A 457 2.18 -25.25 15.35
C GLY A 457 2.00 -23.98 14.51
N GLU A 458 1.18 -24.04 13.47
CA GLU A 458 0.85 -22.88 12.61
C GLU A 458 -0.32 -22.02 13.16
N ASN A 459 -0.69 -22.18 14.43
CA ASN A 459 -1.74 -21.35 15.02
C ASN A 459 -1.23 -19.94 15.29
N ILE A 460 -2.12 -18.95 15.10
CA ILE A 460 -1.87 -17.57 15.51
C ILE A 460 -1.76 -17.51 17.03
N LEU A 461 -0.65 -16.96 17.53
CA LEU A 461 -0.49 -16.58 18.92
C LEU A 461 -0.80 -15.11 19.10
N SER A 462 -1.53 -14.77 20.15
CA SER A 462 -1.90 -13.41 20.48
C SER A 462 -1.60 -13.16 21.94
N ASP A 463 -0.83 -12.11 22.24
CA ASP A 463 -0.66 -11.62 23.61
C ASP A 463 -0.78 -10.11 23.67
N SER A 464 -1.31 -9.61 24.79
CA SER A 464 -1.43 -8.18 25.04
C SER A 464 -0.13 -7.65 25.62
N LEU A 465 0.38 -6.56 25.06
CA LEU A 465 1.56 -5.86 25.57
C LEU A 465 1.19 -4.44 25.98
N THR A 466 1.76 -3.99 27.10
CA THR A 466 1.66 -2.61 27.58
C THR A 466 3.04 -1.97 27.45
N ILE A 467 3.13 -0.84 26.76
CA ILE A 467 4.40 -0.09 26.66
C ILE A 467 4.69 0.58 28.02
N PRO A 468 5.80 0.23 28.71
CA PRO A 468 6.12 0.76 30.03
C PRO A 468 6.33 2.27 30.03
N ASN A 469 5.95 2.92 31.14
CA ASN A 469 6.13 4.37 31.32
C ASN A 469 7.60 4.82 31.42
N ASP A 470 8.48 3.89 31.77
CA ASP A 470 9.92 4.06 31.94
C ASP A 470 10.75 3.53 30.77
N ALA A 471 10.11 3.06 29.70
CA ALA A 471 10.79 2.74 28.45
C ALA A 471 11.44 4.01 27.84
N SER A 472 12.50 3.82 27.06
CA SER A 472 13.18 4.87 26.29
C SER A 472 12.18 5.60 25.40
N GLN A 473 12.30 6.93 25.34
CA GLN A 473 11.27 7.80 24.77
C GLN A 473 11.83 8.66 23.65
N ASN A 474 11.06 8.76 22.57
CA ASN A 474 11.38 9.46 21.32
C ASN A 474 12.63 8.92 20.61
N GLU A 475 12.87 7.62 20.75
CA GLU A 475 14.01 6.92 20.17
C GLU A 475 13.53 5.64 19.48
N PHE A 476 14.31 5.18 18.51
CA PHE A 476 14.09 3.90 17.84
C PHE A 476 14.71 2.79 18.67
N ILE A 477 13.90 1.81 19.05
CA ILE A 477 14.28 0.65 19.85
C ILE A 477 14.04 -0.64 19.08
N ARG A 478 14.44 -1.77 19.65
CA ARG A 478 14.41 -3.08 19.00
C ARG A 478 13.39 -4.02 19.60
N MET A 479 12.65 -4.70 18.74
CA MET A 479 11.90 -5.91 19.08
C MET A 479 12.57 -7.11 18.39
N ARG A 480 12.69 -8.25 19.08
CA ARG A 480 13.17 -9.51 18.52
C ARG A 480 12.10 -10.58 18.65
N VAL A 481 11.83 -11.32 17.58
CA VAL A 481 10.98 -12.51 17.55
C VAL A 481 11.85 -13.70 17.17
N LEU A 482 11.78 -14.79 17.93
CA LEU A 482 12.59 -15.98 17.72
C LEU A 482 11.73 -17.23 17.80
N LEU A 483 11.84 -18.08 16.78
CA LEU A 483 11.18 -19.38 16.72
C LEU A 483 12.18 -20.50 16.47
N ASP A 484 11.99 -21.64 17.13
CA ASP A 484 12.77 -22.85 16.87
C ASP A 484 11.99 -24.14 17.23
N LEU A 485 12.45 -25.28 16.73
CA LEU A 485 11.91 -26.60 17.07
C LEU A 485 12.62 -27.25 18.27
N ILE A 486 13.58 -26.53 18.87
CA ILE A 486 14.21 -26.87 20.14
C ILE A 486 14.03 -25.73 21.16
N PRO A 487 14.16 -25.99 22.47
CA PRO A 487 13.95 -24.96 23.49
C PRO A 487 14.88 -23.76 23.32
N ILE A 488 14.30 -22.56 23.30
CA ILE A 488 15.01 -21.27 23.21
C ILE A 488 15.42 -20.83 24.63
N SER A 489 16.72 -20.65 24.91
CA SER A 489 17.15 -20.18 26.25
C SER A 489 16.90 -18.70 26.44
N ASP A 490 17.34 -17.89 25.48
CA ASP A 490 17.40 -16.42 25.55
C ASP A 490 17.35 -15.79 24.15
N ALA A 491 17.32 -14.45 24.09
CA ALA A 491 17.25 -13.69 22.84
C ALA A 491 18.50 -13.82 21.95
N CYS A 492 19.60 -14.39 22.46
CA CYS A 492 20.84 -14.61 21.73
C CYS A 492 21.02 -16.06 21.26
N SER A 493 20.02 -16.93 21.50
CA SER A 493 20.06 -18.33 21.10
C SER A 493 20.11 -18.46 19.57
N SER A 494 21.11 -19.15 19.04
CA SER A 494 21.15 -19.53 17.63
C SER A 494 20.08 -20.59 17.33
N PRO A 495 19.12 -20.31 16.43
CA PRO A 495 18.13 -21.31 16.03
C PRO A 495 18.79 -22.51 15.34
N THR A 496 18.31 -23.73 15.56
CA THR A 496 18.76 -24.91 14.80
C THR A 496 17.88 -25.18 13.58
N TYR A 497 16.56 -25.04 13.72
CA TYR A 497 15.58 -25.34 12.66
C TYR A 497 14.74 -24.15 12.26
N GLY A 498 14.64 -23.14 13.13
CA GLY A 498 13.84 -21.94 12.91
C GLY A 498 14.67 -20.70 12.61
N GLN A 499 14.16 -19.55 13.04
CA GLN A 499 14.57 -18.23 12.56
C GLN A 499 14.51 -17.20 13.71
N ALA A 500 15.29 -16.15 13.59
CA ALA A 500 15.21 -14.96 14.42
C ALA A 500 15.00 -13.72 13.56
N GLU A 501 14.12 -12.82 13.99
CA GLU A 501 13.78 -11.60 13.27
C GLU A 501 13.79 -10.38 14.19
N ASP A 502 14.43 -9.30 13.76
CA ASP A 502 14.48 -8.04 14.49
C ASP A 502 13.65 -6.96 13.78
N TYR A 503 12.94 -6.15 14.56
CA TYR A 503 12.05 -5.09 14.10
C TYR A 503 12.35 -3.79 14.85
N SER A 504 12.20 -2.66 14.16
CA SER A 504 12.30 -1.33 14.77
C SER A 504 10.94 -0.90 15.36
N LEU A 505 10.96 -0.32 16.54
CA LEU A 505 9.82 0.35 17.17
C LEU A 505 10.23 1.78 17.52
N TYR A 506 9.37 2.77 17.26
CA TYR A 506 9.56 4.14 17.75
C TYR A 506 8.61 4.40 18.90
N LEU A 507 9.14 4.56 20.11
CA LEU A 507 8.32 4.87 21.27
C LEU A 507 8.18 6.38 21.43
N TYR A 508 6.95 6.89 21.50
CA TYR A 508 6.72 8.33 21.62
C TYR A 508 5.69 8.68 22.68
N ILE A 509 5.81 9.90 23.18
CA ILE A 509 4.77 10.50 24.01
C ILE A 509 3.90 11.38 23.11
N PRO A 510 2.58 11.14 23.03
CA PRO A 510 1.67 12.04 22.35
C PRO A 510 1.86 13.48 22.84
N GLY A 511 2.19 14.40 21.93
CA GLY A 511 2.49 15.78 22.32
C GLY A 511 3.95 16.23 22.19
N GLN A 512 4.88 15.37 21.76
CA GLN A 512 6.23 15.78 21.33
C GLN A 512 6.40 15.51 19.84
N ILE A 513 6.72 16.54 19.06
CA ILE A 513 7.26 16.37 17.70
C ILE A 513 8.74 16.68 17.77
N THR A 514 9.56 15.74 17.33
CA THR A 514 10.99 15.94 17.06
C THR A 514 11.18 16.23 15.57
N SER A 515 11.37 17.52 15.28
CA SER A 515 11.87 18.12 14.04
C SER A 515 10.86 18.46 12.93
N GLY A 516 11.01 19.69 12.40
CA GLY A 516 10.40 20.12 11.13
C GLY A 516 9.18 21.04 11.24
N ILE A 517 9.32 22.25 11.80
CA ILE A 517 8.29 23.29 11.67
C ILE A 517 8.03 23.57 10.18
N LYS A 518 6.81 23.33 9.72
CA LYS A 518 6.04 24.36 9.00
C LYS A 518 4.59 24.37 9.48
N GLU A 519 4.23 25.51 10.05
CA GLU A 519 2.85 25.94 10.24
C GLU A 519 2.07 25.73 8.94
N ASN A 520 0.93 25.01 8.98
CA ASN A 520 -0.38 25.64 9.17
C ASN A 520 -1.52 24.73 8.66
N MET A 521 -2.30 24.12 9.55
CA MET A 521 -3.72 23.84 9.32
C MET A 521 -4.49 23.88 10.66
N GLY A 522 -5.11 25.03 10.96
CA GLY A 522 -6.27 25.09 11.87
C GLY A 522 -6.20 26.03 13.08
N ILE A 523 -5.02 26.45 13.55
CA ILE A 523 -4.89 27.31 14.75
C ILE A 523 -4.24 28.65 14.36
N HIS A 524 -4.99 29.74 14.49
CA HIS A 524 -4.55 31.06 14.03
C HIS A 524 -3.66 31.79 15.06
N THR A 525 -3.78 31.49 16.36
CA THR A 525 -2.95 32.07 17.45
C THR A 525 -2.95 31.15 18.69
N LEU A 526 -1.82 31.05 19.42
CA LEU A 526 -1.71 30.50 20.78
C LEU A 526 -0.86 31.46 21.63
N THR A 527 -1.42 32.03 22.69
CA THR A 527 -0.76 33.05 23.53
C THR A 527 -0.99 32.78 25.01
N VAL A 528 0.04 33.04 25.83
CA VAL A 528 0.03 32.84 27.28
C VAL A 528 0.36 34.13 28.00
N PHE A 529 -0.48 34.54 28.95
CA PHE A 529 -0.25 35.74 29.75
C PHE A 529 -0.85 35.63 31.17
N PRO A 530 -0.30 36.32 32.18
CA PRO A 530 0.94 37.08 32.14
C PRO A 530 2.15 36.16 31.95
N ASN A 531 3.13 36.62 31.18
CA ASN A 531 4.43 35.97 31.04
C ASN A 531 5.50 37.04 31.31
N PRO A 532 6.20 37.01 32.46
CA PRO A 532 6.23 35.94 33.46
C PRO A 532 4.97 35.82 34.33
N ALA A 533 4.67 34.61 34.81
CA ALA A 533 3.54 34.24 35.66
C ALA A 533 3.96 33.97 37.10
N ASN A 534 3.08 34.24 38.07
CA ASN A 534 3.29 33.88 39.48
C ASN A 534 2.35 32.74 39.91
N ASN A 535 1.04 32.92 39.70
CA ASN A 535 0.03 32.00 40.23
C ASN A 535 -0.91 31.45 39.14
N ILE A 536 -1.29 32.28 38.17
CA ILE A 536 -2.28 31.92 37.15
C ILE A 536 -1.76 32.39 35.80
N ILE A 537 -1.94 31.54 34.79
CA ILE A 537 -1.82 31.93 33.38
C ILE A 537 -3.17 31.83 32.68
N HIS A 538 -3.35 32.71 31.71
CA HIS A 538 -4.43 32.71 30.74
C HIS A 538 -3.86 32.19 29.42
N VAL A 539 -4.47 31.12 28.91
CA VAL A 539 -4.17 30.55 27.61
C VAL A 539 -5.27 31.01 26.65
N ASN A 540 -4.87 31.75 25.62
CA ASN A 540 -5.76 32.27 24.60
C ASN A 540 -5.38 31.69 23.24
N PHE A 541 -6.34 31.05 22.58
CA PHE A 541 -6.18 30.44 21.26
C PHE A 541 -7.41 30.61 20.38
N ASP A 542 -7.20 30.61 19.06
CA ASP A 542 -8.26 30.70 18.05
C ASP A 542 -8.31 29.41 17.22
N TYR A 543 -9.47 28.77 17.20
CA TYR A 543 -9.72 27.48 16.54
C TYR A 543 -11.13 27.45 15.93
N SER A 544 -11.25 26.88 14.73
CA SER A 544 -12.41 27.02 13.84
C SER A 544 -13.38 25.84 13.81
N LYS A 545 -13.16 24.78 14.60
CA LYS A 545 -14.08 23.62 14.69
C LYS A 545 -14.46 23.27 16.14
N ASN A 546 -15.56 22.53 16.30
CA ASN A 546 -16.02 21.99 17.59
C ASN A 546 -15.32 20.66 17.87
N GLU A 547 -14.23 20.67 18.62
CA GLU A 547 -13.59 19.43 19.07
C GLU A 547 -12.93 19.57 20.45
N GLU A 548 -12.49 18.43 20.99
CA GLU A 548 -11.74 18.34 22.23
C GLU A 548 -10.29 18.77 22.02
N VAL A 549 -9.82 19.68 22.85
CA VAL A 549 -8.45 20.23 22.81
C VAL A 549 -7.72 19.88 24.10
N LEU A 550 -6.53 19.30 23.99
CA LEU A 550 -5.69 18.92 25.13
C LEU A 550 -4.58 19.96 25.33
N LEU A 551 -4.46 20.49 26.54
CA LEU A 551 -3.35 21.34 26.96
C LEU A 551 -2.38 20.55 27.84
N HIS A 552 -1.09 20.63 27.53
CA HIS A 552 -0.01 20.06 28.33
C HIS A 552 0.98 21.15 28.72
N ILE A 553 1.34 21.21 30.01
CA ILE A 553 2.46 22.03 30.50
C ILE A 553 3.60 21.12 30.93
N ARG A 554 4.79 21.36 30.38
CA ARG A 554 6.02 20.62 30.65
C ARG A 554 7.13 21.54 31.15
N ASP A 555 8.01 21.03 31.99
CA ASP A 555 9.22 21.74 32.41
C ASP A 555 10.31 21.70 31.32
N VAL A 556 11.49 22.28 31.59
CA VAL A 556 12.61 22.35 30.63
C VAL A 556 13.23 20.99 30.32
N GLN A 557 12.96 19.96 31.12
CA GLN A 557 13.36 18.58 30.87
C GLN A 557 12.30 17.80 30.09
N GLY A 558 11.18 18.42 29.72
CA GLY A 558 10.07 17.78 28.99
C GLY A 558 9.09 17.01 29.88
N LYS A 559 9.30 16.98 31.20
CA LYS A 559 8.43 16.26 32.13
C LYS A 559 7.07 16.96 32.21
N LEU A 560 5.98 16.18 32.08
CA LEU A 560 4.63 16.70 32.22
C LEU A 560 4.38 17.16 33.67
N VAL A 561 4.07 18.44 33.81
CA VAL A 561 3.76 19.09 35.10
C VAL A 561 2.24 19.17 35.29
N LYS A 562 1.49 19.43 34.20
CA LYS A 562 0.03 19.54 34.24
C LYS A 562 -0.60 19.27 32.89
N SER A 563 -1.77 18.62 32.88
CA SER A 563 -2.62 18.49 31.70
C SER A 563 -4.03 19.05 31.97
N LYS A 564 -4.72 19.51 30.92
CA LYS A 564 -6.12 19.93 30.99
C LYS A 564 -6.81 19.77 29.64
N THR A 565 -7.98 19.15 29.65
CA THR A 565 -8.81 19.01 28.46
C THR A 565 -9.86 20.11 28.38
N ILE A 566 -10.12 20.60 27.17
CA ILE A 566 -11.06 21.69 26.88
C ILE A 566 -11.98 21.25 25.74
N ASN A 567 -13.28 21.14 26.03
CA ASN A 567 -14.29 21.02 24.99
C ASN A 567 -14.63 22.44 24.49
N SER A 568 -14.26 22.79 23.26
CA SER A 568 -14.42 24.16 22.75
C SER A 568 -15.26 24.23 21.49
N SER A 569 -16.11 25.27 21.40
CA SER A 569 -16.95 25.54 20.23
C SER A 569 -16.75 26.89 19.56
N SER A 570 -15.94 27.81 20.12
CA SER A 570 -15.39 29.02 19.47
C SER A 570 -14.84 29.99 20.52
N LYS A 571 -13.51 30.19 20.54
CA LYS A 571 -12.73 31.11 21.40
C LYS A 571 -12.94 31.01 22.92
N ILE A 572 -11.97 30.39 23.60
CA ILE A 572 -11.97 30.28 25.06
C ILE A 572 -10.63 30.73 25.65
N LEU A 573 -10.72 31.62 26.63
CA LEU A 573 -9.64 31.98 27.53
C LEU A 573 -9.61 30.96 28.68
N SER A 574 -8.69 29.99 28.63
CA SER A 574 -8.57 28.98 29.70
C SER A 574 -7.62 29.46 30.78
N GLN A 575 -8.05 29.39 32.05
CA GLN A 575 -7.21 29.67 33.20
C GLN A 575 -6.54 28.39 33.70
N LEU A 576 -5.23 28.47 33.95
CA LEU A 576 -4.43 27.41 34.54
C LEU A 576 -3.69 27.96 35.77
N ASP A 577 -3.86 27.28 36.90
CA ASP A 577 -3.10 27.53 38.13
C ASP A 577 -1.71 26.90 38.01
N VAL A 578 -0.68 27.73 38.19
CA VAL A 578 0.75 27.40 38.14
C VAL A 578 1.46 27.70 39.47
N SER A 579 0.72 28.02 40.54
CA SER A 579 1.29 28.41 41.84
C SER A 579 2.11 27.31 42.52
N SER A 580 1.89 26.05 42.15
CA SER A 580 2.66 24.90 42.63
C SER A 580 3.91 24.61 41.79
N PHE A 581 4.17 25.37 40.73
CA PHE A 581 5.28 25.10 39.81
C PHE A 581 6.57 25.70 40.39
N GLY A 582 7.70 25.05 40.13
CA GLY A 582 9.00 25.62 40.45
C GLY A 582 9.27 26.87 39.61
N MET A 583 10.16 27.75 40.07
CA MET A 583 10.65 28.84 39.21
C MET A 583 11.38 28.26 38.00
N GLY A 584 10.99 28.65 36.80
CA GLY A 584 11.56 28.06 35.59
C GLY A 584 10.82 28.42 34.31
N LEU A 585 11.42 28.03 33.18
CA LEU A 585 10.79 28.09 31.87
C LEU A 585 9.92 26.85 31.69
N TYR A 586 8.71 27.05 31.18
CA TYR A 586 7.75 25.99 30.91
C TYR A 586 7.28 26.07 29.47
N THR A 587 6.99 24.90 28.90
CA THR A 587 6.41 24.74 27.58
C THR A 587 4.93 24.40 27.73
N LEU A 588 4.06 25.20 27.10
CA LEU A 588 2.65 24.88 26.94
C LEU A 588 2.43 24.39 25.51
N SER A 589 1.98 23.15 25.36
CA SER A 589 1.48 22.62 24.09
C SER A 589 -0.04 22.46 24.11
N MET A 590 -0.63 22.68 22.96
CA MET A 590 -2.05 22.50 22.67
C MET A 590 -2.17 21.53 21.50
N SER A 591 -2.77 20.36 21.71
CA SER A 591 -2.94 19.32 20.69
C SER A 591 -4.41 19.02 20.41
N ASN A 592 -4.71 18.75 19.15
CA ASN A 592 -6.02 18.27 18.68
C ASN A 592 -5.84 17.20 17.58
N SER A 593 -6.93 16.81 16.91
CA SER A 593 -6.90 15.80 15.85
C SER A 593 -6.17 16.24 14.57
N TYR A 594 -5.83 17.53 14.44
CA TYR A 594 -5.23 18.14 13.24
C TYR A 594 -3.79 18.61 13.46
N GLY A 595 -3.26 18.53 14.67
CA GLY A 595 -1.89 18.93 14.97
C GLY A 595 -1.72 19.54 16.34
N MET A 596 -0.61 20.25 16.52
CA MET A 596 -0.19 20.75 17.82
C MET A 596 0.49 22.10 17.69
N HIS A 597 0.14 23.02 18.60
CA HIS A 597 0.77 24.33 18.71
C HIS A 597 1.41 24.49 20.07
N THR A 598 2.61 25.06 20.09
CA THR A 598 3.43 25.16 21.31
C THR A 598 3.87 26.60 21.53
N THR A 599 3.91 27.01 22.79
CA THR A 599 4.47 28.29 23.23
C THR A 599 5.17 28.13 24.57
N THR A 600 6.00 29.09 24.96
CA THR A 600 6.76 29.03 26.22
C THR A 600 6.39 30.18 27.15
N PHE A 601 6.43 29.93 28.44
CA PHE A 601 6.20 30.95 29.47
C PHE A 601 7.09 30.73 30.70
N LEU A 602 7.38 31.81 31.42
CA LEU A 602 8.23 31.79 32.61
C LEU A 602 7.37 31.82 33.88
N VAL A 603 7.64 30.94 34.84
CA VAL A 603 7.10 31.00 36.21
C VAL A 603 8.15 31.62 37.14
N LYS A 604 7.74 32.59 37.96
CA LYS A 604 8.58 33.35 38.90
C LYS A 604 8.28 33.07 40.35
#